data_AF-A0A483CTH3-F1
#
_entry.id   AF-A0A483CTH3-F1
#
_cell.length_a   1.000
_cell.length_b   1.000
_cell.length_c   1.000
_cell.angle_alpha   90.00
_cell.angle_beta   90.00
_cell.angle_gamma   90.00
#
_symmetry.space_group_name_H-M   'P 1'
#
loop_
_entity.id
_entity.type
_entity.pdbx_description
1 polymer ?
#
loop_
_entity_poly.entity_id
_entity_poly.type
_entity_poly.pdbx_seq_one_letter_code
_entity_poly.pdbx_strand_id
1 'polypeptide(L)'
;MIRTRRDRFAERIPVSDDVVSYVEKRACDFRVCTSCGGPILLPVSVKPAKNTDIQLQAGQHRIYVSMYQAPYLDAVDLRLIPSYDIE
;
A
#
# COMPACT_ATOMS: atom_id res chain seq x y z
N MET A 1 -11.46 -16.19 18.25
CA MET A 1 -10.38 -15.26 17.85
C MET A 1 -11.02 -13.98 17.33
N ILE A 2 -10.91 -12.86 18.06
CA ILE A 2 -11.54 -11.59 17.66
C ILE A 2 -10.67 -10.94 16.59
N ARG A 3 -11.13 -10.90 15.33
CA ARG A 3 -10.46 -10.15 14.27
C ARG A 3 -10.49 -8.66 14.60
N THR A 4 -9.34 -8.00 14.51
CA THR A 4 -9.25 -6.57 14.79
C THR A 4 -9.92 -5.77 13.66
N ARG A 5 -10.26 -4.51 13.91
CA ARG A 5 -10.77 -3.62 12.85
C ARG A 5 -9.83 -3.55 11.65
N ARG A 6 -8.51 -3.62 11.88
CA ARG A 6 -7.47 -3.54 10.84
C ARG A 6 -7.51 -4.75 9.91
N ASP A 7 -7.69 -5.95 10.45
CA ASP A 7 -7.76 -7.19 9.67
C ASP A 7 -8.91 -7.15 8.66
N ARG A 8 -10.06 -6.58 9.06
CA ARG A 8 -11.22 -6.43 8.18
C ARG A 8 -11.00 -5.44 7.03
N PHE A 9 -10.17 -4.42 7.22
CA PHE A 9 -9.82 -3.51 6.14
C PHE A 9 -8.80 -4.14 5.20
N ALA A 10 -7.83 -4.88 5.74
CA ALA A 10 -6.84 -5.59 4.91
C ALA A 10 -7.52 -6.55 3.91
N GLU A 11 -8.58 -7.24 4.33
CA GLU A 11 -9.36 -8.13 3.47
C GLU A 11 -10.19 -7.42 2.38
N ARG A 12 -10.37 -6.10 2.47
CA ARG A 12 -11.27 -5.33 1.60
C ARG A 12 -10.54 -4.47 0.57
N ILE A 13 -9.24 -4.24 0.74
CA ILE A 13 -8.46 -3.41 -0.17
C ILE A 13 -7.62 -4.35 -1.04
N PRO A 14 -8.10 -4.73 -2.24
CA PRO A 14 -7.32 -5.55 -3.15
C PRO A 14 -6.04 -4.82 -3.60
N VAL A 15 -4.99 -5.59 -3.82
CA VAL A 15 -3.75 -5.14 -4.47
C VAL A 15 -3.72 -5.77 -5.86
N SER A 16 -3.57 -4.97 -6.91
CA SER A 16 -3.55 -5.49 -8.29
C SER A 16 -2.27 -6.26 -8.60
N ASP A 17 -2.33 -7.20 -9.53
CA ASP A 17 -1.17 -8.01 -9.95
C ASP A 17 -0.02 -7.15 -10.49
N ASP A 18 -0.32 -6.03 -11.15
CA ASP A 18 0.69 -5.09 -11.62
C ASP A 18 1.45 -4.44 -10.46
N VAL A 19 0.75 -4.09 -9.37
CA VAL A 19 1.38 -3.54 -8.17
C VAL A 19 2.20 -4.62 -7.46
N VAL A 20 1.69 -5.85 -7.40
CA VAL A 20 2.48 -6.98 -6.86
C VAL A 20 3.78 -7.14 -7.64
N SER A 21 3.72 -7.15 -8.97
CA SER A 21 4.88 -7.26 -9.86
C SER A 21 5.87 -6.10 -9.66
N TYR A 22 5.36 -4.87 -9.52
CA TYR A 22 6.18 -3.70 -9.21
C TYR A 22 6.89 -3.84 -7.86
N VAL A 23 6.16 -4.21 -6.81
CA VAL A 23 6.71 -4.35 -5.46
C VAL A 23 7.76 -5.46 -5.40
N GLU A 24 7.52 -6.60 -6.04
CA GLU A 24 8.49 -7.69 -6.12
C GLU A 24 9.75 -7.29 -6.90
N LYS A 25 9.62 -6.59 -8.03
CA LYS A 25 10.76 -6.05 -8.79
C LYS A 25 11.60 -5.08 -7.96
N ARG A 26 10.95 -4.29 -7.10
CA ARG A 26 11.61 -3.31 -6.22
C ARG A 26 12.17 -3.94 -4.94
N ALA A 27 11.78 -5.16 -4.61
CA ALA A 27 12.27 -5.95 -3.49
C ALA A 27 12.29 -5.19 -2.14
N CYS A 28 11.25 -4.39 -1.89
CA CYS A 28 11.10 -3.68 -0.62
C CYS A 28 9.62 -3.41 -0.28
N ASP A 29 9.39 -3.03 0.97
CA ASP A 29 8.08 -2.64 1.47
C ASP A 29 7.73 -1.19 1.08
N PHE A 30 6.43 -0.92 0.93
CA PHE A 30 5.92 0.40 0.52
C PHE A 30 4.85 0.93 1.48
N ARG A 31 4.64 2.24 1.44
CA ARG A 31 3.55 2.92 2.14
C ARG A 31 2.75 3.79 1.19
N VAL A 32 1.43 3.70 1.25
CA VAL A 32 0.53 4.65 0.59
C VAL A 32 0.66 6.01 1.27
N CYS A 33 1.05 7.01 0.49
CA CYS A 33 1.25 8.39 0.90
C CYS A 33 0.41 9.33 0.04
N THR A 34 0.14 10.54 0.52
CA THR A 34 -0.54 11.58 -0.28
C THR A 34 0.47 12.58 -0.82
N SER A 35 0.38 12.88 -2.11
CA SER A 35 1.11 13.95 -2.78
C SER A 35 0.14 14.99 -3.36
N CYS A 36 0.67 16.10 -3.88
CA CYS A 36 -0.14 17.09 -4.61
C CYS A 36 -0.80 16.50 -5.88
N GLY A 37 -0.24 15.43 -6.43
CA GLY A 37 -0.78 14.73 -7.60
C GLY A 37 -1.71 13.56 -7.27
N GLY A 38 -2.04 13.34 -5.99
CA GLY A 38 -2.84 12.20 -5.53
C GLY A 38 -2.04 11.17 -4.72
N PRO A 39 -2.66 10.03 -4.37
CA PRO A 39 -2.02 8.99 -3.58
C PRO A 39 -0.91 8.30 -4.38
N ILE A 40 0.21 8.02 -3.72
CA ILE A 40 1.38 7.37 -4.31
C ILE A 40 1.97 6.32 -3.36
N LEU A 41 2.68 5.33 -3.90
CA LEU A 41 3.52 4.40 -3.17
C LEU A 41 4.90 5.00 -2.98
N LEU A 42 5.34 5.08 -1.74
CA LEU A 42 6.73 5.41 -1.40
C LEU A 42 7.37 4.25 -0.63
N PRO A 43 8.64 3.91 -0.88
CA PRO A 43 9.34 2.91 -0.09
C PRO A 43 9.32 3.26 1.40
N VAL A 44 9.24 2.27 2.28
CA VAL A 44 9.25 2.50 3.74
C VAL A 44 10.56 3.12 4.23
N SER A 45 11.65 3.00 3.47
CA SER A 45 12.91 3.71 3.73
C SER A 45 12.78 5.23 3.58
N VAL A 46 11.87 5.69 2.73
CA VAL A 46 11.55 7.12 2.53
C VAL A 46 10.45 7.56 3.49
N LYS A 47 9.36 6.77 3.60
CA LYS A 47 8.26 7.05 4.52
C LYS A 47 7.94 5.83 5.39
N PRO A 48 8.50 5.76 6.61
CA PRO A 48 8.33 4.61 7.49
C PRO A 48 6.87 4.30 7.81
N ALA A 49 6.54 3.01 7.95
CA ALA A 49 5.24 2.56 8.40
C ALA A 49 4.95 3.00 9.85
N LYS A 50 3.67 3.16 10.19
CA LYS A 50 3.21 3.38 11.56
C LYS A 50 2.60 2.10 12.12
N ASN A 51 2.66 1.94 13.44
CA ASN A 51 2.02 0.82 14.15
C ASN A 51 0.49 0.76 13.96
N THR A 52 -0.13 1.88 13.61
CA THR A 52 -1.56 2.00 13.30
C THR A 52 -1.91 1.72 11.85
N ASP A 53 -0.92 1.59 10.96
CA ASP A 53 -1.17 1.31 9.56
C ASP A 53 -1.77 -0.12 9.41
N ILE A 54 -2.65 -0.26 8.43
CA ILE A 54 -3.15 -1.55 7.94
C ILE A 54 -2.09 -2.12 7.00
N GLN A 55 -1.82 -3.42 7.13
CA GLN A 55 -0.84 -4.12 6.33
C GLN A 55 -1.56 -4.91 5.23
N LEU A 56 -1.24 -4.62 3.98
CA LEU A 56 -1.70 -5.36 2.81
C LEU A 56 -0.55 -6.24 2.30
N GLN A 57 -0.86 -7.49 1.96
CA GLN A 57 0.12 -8.39 1.36
C GLN A 57 0.31 -8.04 -0.12
N ALA A 58 1.56 -7.95 -0.58
CA ALA A 58 1.92 -7.75 -1.99
C ALA A 58 3.12 -8.63 -2.34
N GLY A 59 2.86 -9.83 -2.85
CA GLY A 59 3.90 -10.84 -3.08
C GLY A 59 4.56 -11.23 -1.76
N GLN A 60 5.89 -11.10 -1.68
CA GLN A 60 6.68 -11.34 -0.46
C GLN A 60 6.86 -10.11 0.44
N HIS A 61 6.28 -8.97 0.04
CA HIS A 61 6.43 -7.68 0.72
C HIS A 61 5.09 -7.16 1.21
N ARG A 62 5.12 -6.02 1.89
CA ARG A 62 3.94 -5.35 2.44
C ARG A 62 3.75 -3.96 1.90
N ILE A 63 2.48 -3.60 1.74
CA ILE A 63 2.04 -2.23 1.53
C ILE A 63 1.32 -1.75 2.80
N TYR A 64 1.80 -0.67 3.39
CA TYR A 64 1.23 -0.06 4.58
C TYR A 64 0.28 1.08 4.20
N VAL A 65 -0.94 1.04 4.74
CA VAL A 65 -1.97 2.08 4.50
C VAL A 65 -2.38 2.67 5.84
N SER A 66 -2.38 4.00 5.96
CA SER A 66 -2.88 4.66 7.17
C SER A 66 -4.30 4.19 7.49
N MET A 67 -4.59 3.88 8.77
CA MET A 67 -5.96 3.55 9.20
C MET A 67 -6.99 4.64 8.89
N TYR A 68 -6.53 5.88 8.68
CA TYR A 68 -7.38 6.99 8.27
C TYR A 68 -7.62 7.05 6.76
N GLN A 69 -6.69 6.54 5.94
CA GLN A 69 -6.84 6.49 4.48
C GLN A 69 -7.58 5.24 4.02
N ALA A 70 -7.40 4.11 4.71
CA ALA A 70 -7.97 2.83 4.33
C ALA A 70 -9.49 2.82 4.10
N PRO A 71 -10.34 3.56 4.86
CA PRO A 71 -11.76 3.64 4.57
C PRO A 71 -12.12 4.28 3.23
N TYR A 72 -11.18 5.00 2.60
CA TYR A 72 -11.35 5.75 1.36
C TYR A 72 -10.52 5.17 0.19
N LEU A 73 -9.87 4.03 0.40
CA LEU A 73 -9.03 3.39 -0.58
C LEU A 73 -9.73 2.14 -1.11
N ASP A 74 -10.22 2.20 -2.34
CA ASP A 74 -10.95 1.08 -2.97
C ASP A 74 -10.01 -0.05 -3.40
N ALA A 75 -8.80 0.28 -3.85
CA ALA A 75 -7.78 -0.67 -4.29
C ALA A 75 -6.39 -0.03 -4.25
N VAL A 76 -5.35 -0.87 -4.25
CA VAL A 76 -3.98 -0.46 -4.59
C VAL A 76 -3.70 -0.94 -6.01
N ASP A 77 -3.66 0.00 -6.95
CA ASP A 77 -3.42 -0.27 -8.37
C ASP A 77 -2.34 0.65 -8.96
N LEU A 78 -2.07 0.49 -10.25
CA LEU A 78 -1.05 1.23 -11.01
C LEU A 78 -1.11 2.75 -10.83
N ARG A 79 -2.28 3.33 -10.54
CA ARG A 79 -2.43 4.79 -10.36
C ARG A 79 -1.68 5.30 -9.12
N LEU A 80 -1.35 4.41 -8.19
CA LEU A 80 -0.55 4.73 -7.02
C LEU A 80 0.95 4.56 -7.28
N ILE A 81 1.37 3.99 -8.40
CA ILE A 81 2.79 3.96 -8.76
C ILE A 81 3.20 5.36 -9.22
N PRO A 82 4.25 5.96 -8.63
CA PRO A 82 4.70 7.28 -9.07
C PRO A 82 5.06 7.27 -10.57
N SER A 83 4.65 8.29 -11.31
CA SER A 83 4.82 8.34 -12.77
C SER A 83 6.27 8.24 -13.24
N TYR A 84 7.23 8.69 -12.41
CA TYR A 84 8.67 8.57 -12.70
C TYR A 84 9.22 7.14 -12.56
N ASP A 85 8.42 6.20 -12.04
CA ASP A 85 8.77 4.78 -11.92
C ASP A 85 8.11 3.91 -13.00
N ILE A 86 7.26 4.49 -13.86
CA ILE A 86 6.59 3.81 -14.97
C ILE A 86 7.46 4.00 -16.23
N GLU A 87 8.37 3.06 -16.47
CA GLU A 87 9.11 2.88 -17.73
C GLU A 87 8.73 1.56 -18.40
#